data_AF-X1BUM7-F1
#
_entry.id   AF-X1BUM7-F1
#
_cell.length_a   1.000
_cell.length_b   1.000
_cell.length_c   1.000
_cell.angle_alpha   90.00
_cell.angle_beta   90.00
_cell.angle_gamma   90.00
#
_symmetry.space_group_name_H-M   'P 1'
#
loop_
_entity.id
_entity.type
_entity.pdbx_description
1 polymer ?
#
loop_
_entity_poly.entity_id
_entity_poly.type
_entity_poly.pdbx_seq_one_letter_code
_entity_poly.pdbx_strand_id
1 'polypeptide(L)'
;IYWMYNGWGNEIPADKNWRAVVNGLIKNIDQPLELLVCYNPTMAEHAQKLIPQPAIAKESNYLDKTIFFPYQIVDDEPSFPLTTINFNGVDTTYDWIAKYENLKGVMANVQTYIVQLPNIYYFVGCGWNPNMRKANEPTVLTSLAKMIYPQQADLLVRAWMLMHQSDVNAAEAIATEIDRILEQRQIGRTGLIGQYIFPDSSQIFKDLSIMLRLHARGNHVEQLIAAKADKYVITQAMADYLLQVMKWQKINGYFGCYDDKESTKRAWNVFTGQPREAWNQFVKINQTTNLMLHYLKHGC
;
A
#
# COMPACT_ATOMS: atom_id res chain seq x y z
N ILE A 1 21.22 -0.74 -6.06
CA ILE A 1 21.09 0.48 -5.23
C ILE A 1 19.68 1.04 -5.42
N TYR A 2 18.83 0.96 -4.39
CA TYR A 2 17.40 1.35 -4.42
C TYR A 2 17.16 2.87 -4.56
N TRP A 3 18.15 3.69 -4.21
CA TRP A 3 17.98 5.12 -3.93
C TRP A 3 18.24 6.07 -5.11
N MET A 4 18.33 5.57 -6.34
CA MET A 4 18.67 6.41 -7.49
C MET A 4 17.46 7.11 -8.11
N TYR A 5 16.32 7.30 -7.43
CA TYR A 5 15.06 7.82 -8.01
C TYR A 5 15.23 9.00 -9.00
N ASN A 6 16.17 9.92 -8.73
CA ASN A 6 16.48 11.09 -9.57
C ASN A 6 17.89 11.09 -10.23
N GLY A 7 18.62 9.98 -10.17
CA GLY A 7 20.06 9.93 -10.47
C GLY A 7 20.91 10.64 -9.40
N TRP A 8 22.19 10.85 -9.69
CA TRP A 8 23.09 11.67 -8.89
C TRP A 8 23.29 13.01 -9.59
N GLY A 9 22.74 14.08 -9.00
CA GLY A 9 22.81 15.42 -9.58
C GLY A 9 21.59 16.26 -9.25
N ASN A 10 21.61 17.51 -9.72
CA ASN A 10 20.53 18.48 -9.57
C ASN A 10 19.99 18.95 -10.94
N GLU A 11 20.35 18.28 -12.04
CA GLU A 11 19.87 18.66 -13.36
C GLU A 11 18.38 18.35 -13.52
N ILE A 12 17.68 19.25 -14.23
CA ILE A 12 16.29 19.11 -14.62
C ILE A 12 16.23 19.20 -16.16
N PRO A 13 15.65 18.21 -16.87
CA PRO A 13 14.99 17.02 -16.32
C PRO A 13 16.01 16.01 -15.73
N ALA A 14 15.53 15.16 -14.81
CA ALA A 14 16.37 14.20 -14.10
C ALA A 14 16.94 13.07 -14.99
N ASP A 15 16.52 13.01 -16.25
CA ASP A 15 16.99 12.02 -17.24
C ASP A 15 18.48 12.20 -17.56
N LYS A 16 19.01 13.43 -17.51
CA LYS A 16 20.46 13.69 -17.65
C LYS A 16 21.27 13.10 -16.51
N ASN A 17 20.81 13.29 -15.27
CA ASN A 17 21.45 12.69 -14.08
C ASN A 17 21.45 11.15 -14.21
N TRP A 18 20.35 10.58 -14.68
CA TRP A 18 20.24 9.13 -14.89
C TRP A 18 21.18 8.60 -15.97
N ARG A 19 21.29 9.26 -17.13
CA ARG A 19 22.25 8.88 -18.18
C ARG A 19 23.69 8.95 -17.67
N ALA A 20 24.04 10.01 -16.93
CA ALA A 20 25.37 10.16 -16.35
C ALA A 20 25.68 9.02 -15.37
N VAL A 21 24.74 8.66 -14.49
CA VAL A 21 24.89 7.54 -13.56
C VAL A 21 25.02 6.21 -14.30
N VAL A 22 24.09 5.86 -15.19
CA VAL A 22 24.12 4.58 -15.91
C VAL A 22 25.41 4.43 -16.71
N ASN A 23 25.80 5.44 -17.47
CA ASN A 23 27.05 5.41 -18.26
C ASN A 23 28.28 5.36 -17.35
N GLY A 24 28.25 6.06 -16.21
CA GLY A 24 29.30 6.01 -15.20
C GLY A 24 29.45 4.62 -14.58
N LEU A 25 28.34 3.96 -14.21
CA LEU A 25 28.35 2.59 -13.68
C LEU A 25 28.88 1.61 -14.73
N ILE A 26 28.39 1.68 -15.98
CA ILE A 26 28.85 0.80 -17.08
C ILE A 26 30.34 0.97 -17.36
N LYS A 27 30.85 2.21 -17.31
CA LYS A 27 32.26 2.51 -17.59
C LYS A 27 33.20 2.06 -16.48
N ASN A 28 32.78 2.17 -15.22
CA ASN A 28 33.69 2.08 -14.07
C ASN A 28 33.48 0.85 -13.17
N ILE A 29 32.43 0.06 -13.39
CA ILE A 29 32.17 -1.16 -12.62
C ILE A 29 32.46 -2.39 -13.49
N ASP A 30 33.35 -3.25 -12.99
CA ASP A 30 33.68 -4.53 -13.62
C ASP A 30 32.46 -5.47 -13.62
N GLN A 31 32.36 -6.32 -14.65
CA GLN A 31 31.26 -7.28 -14.77
C GLN A 31 31.33 -8.38 -13.70
N PRO A 32 30.17 -8.92 -13.25
CA PRO A 32 28.83 -8.69 -13.76
C PRO A 32 28.14 -7.43 -13.17
N LEU A 33 27.53 -6.63 -14.04
CA LEU A 33 26.71 -5.46 -13.65
C LEU A 33 25.23 -5.71 -13.99
N GLU A 34 24.35 -5.50 -13.01
CA GLU A 34 22.90 -5.49 -13.19
C GLU A 34 22.34 -4.15 -12.73
N LEU A 35 21.37 -3.63 -13.49
CA LEU A 35 20.73 -2.36 -13.19
C LEU A 35 19.38 -2.60 -12.52
N LEU A 36 19.13 -1.91 -11.42
CA LEU A 36 17.79 -1.75 -10.86
C LEU A 36 17.33 -0.33 -11.18
N VAL A 37 16.29 -0.21 -12.01
CA VAL A 37 15.72 1.09 -12.38
C VAL A 37 14.34 1.25 -11.76
N CYS A 38 14.11 2.37 -11.10
CA CYS A 38 12.95 2.66 -10.27
C CYS A 38 12.13 3.82 -10.85
N TYR A 39 10.95 3.54 -11.42
CA TYR A 39 10.10 4.57 -12.00
C TYR A 39 8.68 4.38 -11.51
N ASN A 40 8.04 5.45 -11.04
CA ASN A 40 6.62 5.43 -10.73
C ASN A 40 5.82 5.95 -11.94
N PRO A 41 5.09 5.07 -12.67
CA PRO A 41 4.28 5.48 -13.81
C PRO A 41 3.12 6.40 -13.43
N THR A 42 2.60 6.36 -12.19
CA THR A 42 1.50 7.23 -11.75
C THR A 42 1.98 8.65 -11.42
N MET A 43 3.20 8.81 -10.91
CA MET A 43 3.80 10.14 -10.70
C MET A 43 4.22 10.82 -12.00
N ALA A 44 4.52 10.06 -13.05
CA ALA A 44 4.96 10.59 -14.33
C ALA A 44 3.87 11.37 -15.09
N GLU A 45 2.59 11.06 -14.85
CA GLU A 45 1.48 11.85 -15.39
C GLU A 45 1.43 13.26 -14.77
N HIS A 46 1.83 13.38 -13.49
CA HIS A 46 1.92 14.66 -12.78
C HIS A 46 3.24 15.41 -13.07
N ALA A 47 4.33 14.67 -13.28
CA ALA A 47 5.65 15.20 -13.63
C ALA A 47 5.87 15.11 -15.14
N GLN A 48 5.17 15.96 -15.91
CA GLN A 48 5.44 16.13 -17.33
C GLN A 48 6.95 16.27 -17.57
N LYS A 49 7.54 15.33 -18.34
CA LYS A 49 8.91 15.32 -18.94
C LYS A 49 9.96 14.35 -18.38
N LEU A 50 9.63 13.38 -17.51
CA LEU A 50 10.62 12.35 -17.15
C LEU A 50 10.60 11.18 -18.15
N ILE A 51 11.74 10.96 -18.83
CA ILE A 51 11.97 9.74 -19.62
C ILE A 51 11.99 8.55 -18.64
N PRO A 52 11.27 7.46 -18.94
CA PRO A 52 11.29 6.26 -18.11
C PRO A 52 12.69 5.67 -18.12
N GLN A 53 13.20 5.32 -16.94
CA GLN A 53 14.55 4.79 -16.79
C GLN A 53 14.82 3.49 -17.57
N PRO A 54 13.84 2.58 -17.81
CA PRO A 54 14.04 1.48 -18.75
C PRO A 54 14.43 1.93 -20.17
N ALA A 55 13.97 3.10 -20.63
CA ALA A 55 14.41 3.66 -21.91
C ALA A 55 15.90 4.05 -21.88
N ILE A 56 16.38 4.60 -20.76
CA ILE A 56 17.80 4.95 -20.59
C ILE A 56 18.65 3.68 -20.58
N ALA A 57 18.22 2.62 -19.89
CA ALA A 57 18.91 1.33 -19.94
C ALA A 57 18.95 0.73 -21.36
N LYS A 58 17.88 0.92 -22.14
CA LYS A 58 17.82 0.54 -23.56
C LYS A 58 18.81 1.35 -24.41
N GLU A 59 18.87 2.66 -24.23
CA GLU A 59 19.83 3.55 -24.91
C GLU A 59 21.29 3.13 -24.66
N SER A 60 21.59 2.65 -23.45
CA SER A 60 22.92 2.18 -23.04
C SER A 60 23.20 0.69 -23.34
N ASN A 61 22.34 -0.01 -24.11
CA ASN A 61 22.46 -1.44 -24.42
C ASN A 61 22.60 -2.35 -23.17
N TYR A 62 21.84 -2.04 -22.11
CA TYR A 62 21.86 -2.77 -20.83
C TYR A 62 20.49 -3.27 -20.38
N LEU A 63 19.47 -3.18 -21.24
CA LEU A 63 18.09 -3.53 -20.90
C LEU A 63 17.94 -5.01 -20.47
N ASP A 64 18.70 -5.91 -21.09
CA ASP A 64 18.78 -7.34 -20.79
C ASP A 64 19.38 -7.67 -19.43
N LYS A 65 20.04 -6.70 -18.81
CA LYS A 65 20.60 -6.76 -17.45
C LYS A 65 19.85 -5.86 -16.48
N THR A 66 18.66 -5.39 -16.86
CA THR A 66 17.88 -4.43 -16.08
C THR A 66 16.65 -5.06 -15.46
N ILE A 67 16.51 -4.89 -14.15
CA ILE A 67 15.29 -5.16 -13.39
C ILE A 67 14.52 -3.83 -13.26
N PHE A 68 13.28 -3.82 -13.70
CA PHE A 68 12.39 -2.66 -13.52
C PHE A 68 11.67 -2.73 -12.17
N PHE A 69 11.59 -1.59 -11.51
CA PHE A 69 10.90 -1.41 -10.26
C PHE A 69 9.83 -0.31 -10.38
N PRO A 70 8.58 -0.68 -10.73
CA PRO A 70 7.41 0.18 -10.67
C PRO A 70 7.09 0.57 -9.22
N TYR A 71 7.64 1.70 -8.76
CA TYR A 71 7.47 2.14 -7.38
C TYR A 71 6.00 2.48 -7.08
N GLN A 72 5.56 2.15 -5.85
CA GLN A 72 4.21 2.36 -5.33
C GLN A 72 3.09 1.51 -5.95
N ILE A 73 3.42 0.51 -6.78
CA ILE A 73 2.38 -0.26 -7.46
C ILE A 73 1.69 -1.30 -6.57
N VAL A 74 2.47 -2.01 -5.75
CA VAL A 74 1.95 -3.00 -4.80
C VAL A 74 1.68 -2.38 -3.44
N ASP A 75 2.52 -1.44 -3.02
CA ASP A 75 2.47 -0.79 -1.72
C ASP A 75 2.57 0.73 -1.93
N ASP A 76 1.45 1.45 -1.86
CA ASP A 76 1.43 2.90 -2.06
C ASP A 76 2.00 3.63 -0.84
N GLU A 77 3.33 3.70 -0.79
CA GLU A 77 4.02 4.23 0.38
C GLU A 77 3.71 5.72 0.58
N PRO A 78 3.32 6.10 1.82
CA PRO A 78 3.12 5.25 2.99
C PRO A 78 1.70 4.64 3.04
N SER A 79 1.62 3.32 3.25
CA SER A 79 0.39 2.53 3.03
C SER A 79 -0.27 2.07 4.32
N PHE A 80 0.04 2.72 5.43
CA PHE A 80 -0.42 2.27 6.74
C PHE A 80 -1.86 2.73 7.02
N PRO A 81 -2.72 1.87 7.59
CA PRO A 81 -2.65 0.41 7.69
C PRO A 81 -3.57 -0.30 6.69
N LEU A 82 -4.02 0.40 5.66
CA LEU A 82 -5.10 -0.07 4.79
C LEU A 82 -4.52 -0.64 3.50
N THR A 83 -5.00 -1.82 3.12
CA THR A 83 -4.76 -2.37 1.79
C THR A 83 -5.68 -1.66 0.81
N THR A 84 -5.09 -0.93 -0.12
CA THR A 84 -5.80 -0.54 -1.34
C THR A 84 -5.50 -1.59 -2.40
N ILE A 85 -6.48 -2.43 -2.75
CA ILE A 85 -6.34 -3.33 -3.91
C ILE A 85 -6.07 -2.47 -5.15
N ASN A 86 -5.02 -2.76 -5.91
CA ASN A 86 -4.56 -1.93 -7.02
C ASN A 86 -4.31 -2.74 -8.29
N PHE A 87 -5.25 -3.63 -8.63
CA PHE A 87 -5.09 -4.52 -9.79
C PHE A 87 -4.99 -3.72 -11.10
N ASN A 88 -5.75 -2.64 -11.25
CA ASN A 88 -5.65 -1.75 -12.41
C ASN A 88 -4.26 -1.11 -12.56
N GLY A 89 -3.63 -0.70 -11.45
CA GLY A 89 -2.26 -0.18 -11.46
C GLY A 89 -1.26 -1.25 -11.88
N VAL A 90 -1.41 -2.47 -11.35
CA VAL A 90 -0.59 -3.63 -11.76
C VAL A 90 -0.75 -3.91 -13.26
N ASP A 91 -1.97 -3.89 -13.81
CA ASP A 91 -2.21 -4.07 -15.24
C ASP A 91 -1.52 -3.00 -16.08
N THR A 92 -1.70 -1.73 -15.71
CA THR A 92 -1.05 -0.58 -16.36
C THR A 92 0.48 -0.73 -16.36
N THR A 93 1.03 -1.27 -15.27
CA THR A 93 2.47 -1.54 -15.14
C THR A 93 2.94 -2.61 -16.11
N TYR A 94 2.19 -3.70 -16.27
CA TYR A 94 2.53 -4.75 -17.25
C TYR A 94 2.37 -4.28 -18.70
N ASP A 95 1.40 -3.40 -18.99
CA ASP A 95 1.31 -2.74 -20.31
C ASP A 95 2.51 -1.84 -20.59
N TRP A 96 3.08 -1.24 -19.54
CA TRP A 96 4.32 -0.49 -19.61
C TRP A 96 5.53 -1.38 -19.88
N ILE A 97 5.66 -2.48 -19.13
CA ILE A 97 6.76 -3.45 -19.26
C ILE A 97 6.79 -4.05 -20.65
N ALA A 98 5.63 -4.33 -21.26
CA ALA A 98 5.53 -4.89 -22.60
C ALA A 98 6.21 -4.04 -23.69
N LYS A 99 6.47 -2.75 -23.44
CA LYS A 99 7.19 -1.85 -24.36
C LYS A 99 8.71 -2.06 -24.36
N TYR A 100 9.23 -2.83 -23.39
CA TYR A 100 10.66 -3.05 -23.15
C TYR A 100 11.02 -4.53 -23.30
N GLU A 101 11.04 -4.99 -24.56
CA GLU A 101 11.48 -6.34 -24.90
C GLU A 101 12.88 -6.64 -24.33
N ASN A 102 13.05 -7.85 -23.81
CA ASN A 102 14.27 -8.36 -23.15
C ASN A 102 14.59 -7.78 -21.77
N LEU A 103 13.72 -6.99 -21.13
CA LEU A 103 13.92 -6.61 -19.74
C LEU A 103 14.17 -7.86 -18.87
N LYS A 104 15.20 -7.84 -18.01
CA LYS A 104 15.60 -9.00 -17.19
C LYS A 104 14.49 -9.46 -16.24
N GLY A 105 13.74 -8.52 -15.69
CA GLY A 105 12.65 -8.82 -14.78
C GLY A 105 12.00 -7.57 -14.20
N VAL A 106 11.03 -7.81 -13.32
CA VAL A 106 10.32 -6.76 -12.59
C VAL A 106 10.30 -7.08 -11.11
N MET A 107 10.38 -6.07 -10.25
CA MET A 107 10.19 -6.17 -8.80
C MET A 107 9.21 -5.10 -8.31
N ALA A 108 8.60 -5.29 -7.15
CA ALA A 108 7.72 -4.30 -6.53
C ALA A 108 8.13 -4.03 -5.08
N ASN A 109 7.73 -2.88 -4.54
CA ASN A 109 7.93 -2.56 -3.13
C ASN A 109 6.83 -3.18 -2.30
N VAL A 110 7.25 -3.71 -1.15
CA VAL A 110 6.36 -4.35 -0.18
C VAL A 110 6.97 -4.17 1.20
N GLN A 111 6.67 -3.05 1.86
CA GLN A 111 7.07 -2.81 3.25
C GLN A 111 6.07 -3.42 4.22
N THR A 112 4.79 -3.48 3.84
CA THR A 112 3.68 -3.98 4.67
C THR A 112 3.08 -5.27 4.10
N TYR A 113 3.92 -6.30 3.94
CA TYR A 113 3.58 -7.47 3.11
C TYR A 113 2.28 -8.21 3.48
N ILE A 114 1.96 -8.32 4.77
CA ILE A 114 0.75 -9.02 5.24
C ILE A 114 -0.51 -8.34 4.71
N VAL A 115 -0.55 -7.01 4.71
CA VAL A 115 -1.72 -6.27 4.24
C VAL A 115 -1.73 -6.22 2.71
N GLN A 116 -0.57 -6.20 2.04
CA GLN A 116 -0.50 -6.14 0.57
C GLN A 116 -0.64 -7.49 -0.16
N LEU A 117 -0.97 -8.60 0.53
CA LEU A 117 -1.06 -9.93 -0.09
C LEU A 117 -1.91 -9.99 -1.37
N PRO A 118 -3.09 -9.34 -1.47
CA PRO A 118 -3.84 -9.28 -2.72
C PRO A 118 -3.01 -8.73 -3.89
N ASN A 119 -2.36 -7.58 -3.68
CA ASN A 119 -1.55 -6.91 -4.69
C ASN A 119 -0.30 -7.72 -5.04
N ILE A 120 0.38 -8.30 -4.05
CA ILE A 120 1.54 -9.17 -4.26
C ILE A 120 1.16 -10.38 -5.12
N TYR A 121 0.07 -11.06 -4.76
CA TYR A 121 -0.41 -12.24 -5.46
C TYR A 121 -0.73 -11.94 -6.92
N TYR A 122 -1.47 -10.86 -7.18
CA TYR A 122 -1.80 -10.45 -8.53
C TYR A 122 -0.56 -10.01 -9.32
N PHE A 123 0.31 -9.20 -8.72
CA PHE A 123 1.54 -8.72 -9.36
C PHE A 123 2.46 -9.87 -9.79
N VAL A 124 2.74 -10.81 -8.88
CA VAL A 124 3.60 -11.98 -9.17
C VAL A 124 2.93 -12.89 -10.20
N GLY A 125 1.63 -13.15 -10.04
CA GLY A 125 0.93 -14.06 -10.93
C GLY A 125 0.75 -13.52 -12.34
N CYS A 126 0.62 -12.20 -12.54
CA CYS A 126 0.65 -11.56 -13.87
C CYS A 126 2.02 -11.70 -14.56
N GLY A 127 3.12 -11.62 -13.79
CA GLY A 127 4.48 -11.80 -14.31
C GLY A 127 4.77 -13.25 -14.69
N TRP A 128 4.18 -14.21 -13.96
CA TRP A 128 4.33 -15.64 -14.24
C TRP A 128 3.38 -16.15 -15.34
N ASN A 129 2.14 -15.65 -15.34
CA ASN A 129 1.07 -16.06 -16.25
C ASN A 129 0.30 -14.83 -16.74
N PRO A 130 0.57 -14.34 -17.97
CA PRO A 130 -0.13 -13.19 -18.53
C PRO A 130 -1.65 -13.34 -18.63
N ASN A 131 -2.20 -14.57 -18.62
CA ASN A 131 -3.64 -14.79 -18.60
C ASN A 131 -4.30 -14.41 -17.27
N MET A 132 -3.53 -14.24 -16.18
CA MET A 132 -4.08 -13.79 -14.91
C MET A 132 -4.75 -12.41 -15.04
N ARG A 133 -4.24 -11.56 -15.92
CA ARG A 133 -4.80 -10.24 -16.26
C ARG A 133 -6.21 -10.29 -16.88
N LYS A 134 -6.66 -11.49 -17.29
CA LYS A 134 -8.02 -11.71 -17.83
C LYS A 134 -9.02 -12.12 -16.75
N ALA A 135 -8.54 -12.50 -15.56
CA ALA A 135 -9.40 -12.87 -14.45
C ALA A 135 -9.98 -11.61 -13.80
N ASN A 136 -11.25 -11.66 -13.39
CA ASN A 136 -11.82 -10.59 -12.59
C ASN A 136 -11.28 -10.62 -11.15
N GLU A 137 -11.37 -9.48 -10.47
CA GLU A 137 -10.84 -9.28 -9.12
C GLU A 137 -11.36 -10.32 -8.10
N PRO A 138 -12.68 -10.61 -7.99
CA PRO A 138 -13.16 -11.64 -7.05
C PRO A 138 -12.57 -13.03 -7.30
N THR A 139 -12.31 -13.40 -8.56
CA THR A 139 -11.69 -14.70 -8.91
C THR A 139 -10.24 -14.76 -8.43
N VAL A 140 -9.49 -13.68 -8.62
CA VAL A 140 -8.11 -13.55 -8.13
C VAL A 140 -8.09 -13.64 -6.61
N LEU A 141 -8.92 -12.86 -5.93
CA LEU A 141 -9.02 -12.85 -4.47
C LEU A 141 -9.44 -14.21 -3.91
N THR A 142 -10.39 -14.89 -4.55
CA THR A 142 -10.83 -16.23 -4.14
C THR A 142 -9.69 -17.24 -4.24
N SER A 143 -8.87 -17.15 -5.29
CA SER A 143 -7.71 -18.02 -5.46
C SER A 143 -6.68 -17.82 -4.35
N LEU A 144 -6.37 -16.56 -4.03
CA LEU A 144 -5.51 -16.19 -2.89
C LEU A 144 -6.09 -16.68 -1.55
N ALA A 145 -7.38 -16.39 -1.31
CA ALA A 145 -8.06 -16.73 -0.08
C ALA A 145 -8.03 -18.24 0.18
N LYS A 146 -8.23 -19.07 -0.85
CA LYS A 146 -8.12 -20.53 -0.75
C LYS A 146 -6.71 -21.02 -0.41
N MET A 147 -5.66 -20.32 -0.85
CA MET A 147 -4.29 -20.67 -0.47
C MET A 147 -3.96 -20.26 0.97
N ILE A 148 -4.70 -19.33 1.56
CA ILE A 148 -4.52 -18.86 2.94
C ILE A 148 -5.41 -19.65 3.91
N TYR A 149 -6.73 -19.65 3.69
CA TYR A 149 -7.74 -20.35 4.49
C TYR A 149 -8.91 -20.84 3.61
N PRO A 150 -8.88 -22.09 3.11
CA PRO A 150 -9.93 -22.64 2.24
C PRO A 150 -11.35 -22.52 2.81
N GLN A 151 -11.53 -22.80 4.10
CA GLN A 151 -12.85 -22.79 4.74
C GLN A 151 -13.40 -21.38 5.00
N GLN A 152 -12.54 -20.37 4.97
CA GLN A 152 -12.90 -18.97 5.21
C GLN A 152 -12.64 -18.10 3.98
N ALA A 153 -12.52 -18.72 2.80
CA ALA A 153 -12.13 -18.02 1.58
C ALA A 153 -13.12 -16.90 1.24
N ASP A 154 -14.42 -17.18 1.33
CA ASP A 154 -15.47 -16.20 1.05
C ASP A 154 -15.47 -15.03 2.04
N LEU A 155 -15.13 -15.28 3.31
CA LEU A 155 -15.01 -14.22 4.32
C LEU A 155 -13.81 -13.30 4.02
N LEU A 156 -12.66 -13.87 3.66
CA LEU A 156 -11.48 -13.09 3.27
C LEU A 156 -11.74 -12.25 2.01
N VAL A 157 -12.39 -12.83 1.00
CA VAL A 157 -12.78 -12.11 -0.23
C VAL A 157 -13.72 -10.94 0.10
N ARG A 158 -14.78 -11.17 0.88
CA ARG A 158 -15.69 -10.10 1.31
C ARG A 158 -14.95 -8.99 2.07
N ALA A 159 -14.06 -9.35 2.99
CA ALA A 159 -13.27 -8.39 3.75
C ALA A 159 -12.40 -7.51 2.84
N TRP A 160 -11.64 -8.11 1.92
CA TRP A 160 -10.81 -7.34 0.99
C TRP A 160 -11.62 -6.46 0.06
N MET A 161 -12.73 -6.97 -0.51
CA MET A 161 -13.60 -6.18 -1.40
C MET A 161 -14.19 -4.95 -0.70
N LEU A 162 -14.47 -5.03 0.61
CA LEU A 162 -15.02 -3.91 1.37
C LEU A 162 -14.00 -2.78 1.60
N MET A 163 -12.70 -3.07 1.53
CA MET A 163 -11.66 -2.04 1.64
C MET A 163 -11.70 -1.01 0.50
N HIS A 164 -12.42 -1.30 -0.58
CA HIS A 164 -12.66 -0.39 -1.71
C HIS A 164 -14.00 0.34 -1.66
N GLN A 165 -14.88 -0.05 -0.74
CA GLN A 165 -16.25 0.43 -0.69
C GLN A 165 -16.42 1.38 0.49
N SER A 166 -17.27 2.39 0.34
CA SER A 166 -17.61 3.31 1.45
C SER A 166 -18.73 2.80 2.35
N ASP A 167 -19.04 1.50 2.32
CA ASP A 167 -20.09 0.89 3.14
C ASP A 167 -19.61 0.62 4.57
N VAL A 168 -19.80 1.63 5.42
CA VAL A 168 -19.45 1.62 6.84
C VAL A 168 -20.10 0.44 7.57
N ASN A 169 -21.37 0.16 7.29
CA ASN A 169 -22.11 -0.87 8.02
C ASN A 169 -21.66 -2.28 7.62
N ALA A 170 -21.44 -2.51 6.32
CA ALA A 170 -20.94 -3.79 5.85
C ALA A 170 -19.52 -4.08 6.36
N ALA A 171 -18.63 -3.08 6.36
CA ALA A 171 -17.28 -3.21 6.91
C ALA A 171 -17.30 -3.58 8.41
N GLU A 172 -18.13 -2.91 9.22
CA GLU A 172 -18.30 -3.23 10.64
C GLU A 172 -18.91 -4.62 10.88
N ALA A 173 -19.86 -5.02 10.05
CA ALA A 173 -20.50 -6.33 10.14
C ALA A 173 -19.49 -7.45 9.85
N ILE A 174 -18.68 -7.32 8.80
CA ILE A 174 -17.63 -8.31 8.48
C ILE A 174 -16.54 -8.33 9.55
N ALA A 175 -16.12 -7.18 10.07
CA ALA A 175 -15.16 -7.14 11.17
C ALA A 175 -15.69 -7.88 12.41
N THR A 176 -16.97 -7.71 12.74
CA THR A 176 -17.63 -8.41 13.84
C THR A 176 -17.77 -9.92 13.56
N GLU A 177 -18.04 -10.32 12.32
CA GLU A 177 -18.05 -11.73 11.90
C GLU A 177 -16.66 -12.36 12.08
N ILE A 178 -15.60 -11.63 11.72
CA ILE A 178 -14.20 -12.04 11.92
C ILE A 178 -13.88 -12.21 13.41
N ASP A 179 -14.24 -11.23 14.25
CA ASP A 179 -14.01 -11.31 15.70
C ASP A 179 -14.70 -12.55 16.30
N ARG A 180 -15.95 -12.83 15.89
CA ARG A 180 -16.69 -14.01 16.34
C ARG A 180 -15.99 -15.31 15.98
N ILE A 181 -15.49 -15.48 14.76
CA ILE A 181 -14.80 -16.73 14.38
C ILE A 181 -13.44 -16.87 15.07
N LEU A 182 -12.78 -15.76 15.41
CA LEU A 182 -11.55 -15.77 16.20
C LEU A 182 -11.82 -16.24 17.63
N GLU A 183 -12.83 -15.66 18.30
CA GLU A 183 -13.25 -16.02 19.65
C GLU A 183 -13.68 -17.48 19.74
N GLN A 184 -14.47 -17.95 18.77
CA GLN A 184 -14.96 -19.32 18.71
C GLN A 184 -13.93 -20.32 18.17
N ARG A 185 -12.74 -19.86 17.77
CA ARG A 185 -11.66 -20.67 17.17
C ARG A 185 -12.13 -21.46 15.94
N GLN A 186 -12.99 -20.83 15.12
CA GLN A 186 -13.63 -21.41 13.93
C GLN A 186 -12.94 -20.99 12.61
N ILE A 187 -11.71 -20.48 12.65
CA ILE A 187 -10.96 -20.05 11.45
C ILE A 187 -10.65 -21.19 10.47
N GLY A 188 -10.77 -22.45 10.89
CA GLY A 188 -10.50 -23.61 10.04
C GLY A 188 -9.02 -23.93 9.87
N ARG A 189 -8.69 -24.73 8.86
CA ARG A 189 -7.32 -25.17 8.59
C ARG A 189 -6.63 -24.17 7.66
N THR A 190 -5.38 -23.85 7.95
CA THR A 190 -4.54 -23.06 7.04
C THR A 190 -4.34 -23.79 5.71
N GLY A 191 -4.48 -23.04 4.61
CA GLY A 191 -4.07 -23.46 3.27
C GLY A 191 -2.54 -23.47 3.11
N LEU A 192 -2.08 -23.77 1.90
CA LEU A 192 -0.66 -23.94 1.60
C LEU A 192 0.18 -22.72 2.00
N ILE A 193 -0.22 -21.52 1.59
CA ILE A 193 0.54 -20.30 1.85
C ILE A 193 0.34 -19.85 3.31
N GLY A 194 -0.89 -19.97 3.82
CA GLY A 194 -1.22 -19.55 5.20
C GLY A 194 -0.40 -20.24 6.30
N GLN A 195 0.19 -21.40 6.01
CA GLN A 195 1.08 -22.12 6.93
C GLN A 195 2.47 -21.47 7.09
N TYR A 196 2.92 -20.66 6.13
CA TYR A 196 4.31 -20.20 6.06
C TYR A 196 4.47 -18.69 6.22
N ILE A 197 3.45 -17.90 5.88
CA ILE A 197 3.63 -16.43 5.77
C ILE A 197 3.23 -15.65 7.02
N PHE A 198 2.49 -16.27 7.96
CA PHE A 198 2.03 -15.58 9.16
C PHE A 198 2.77 -16.08 10.41
N PRO A 199 3.23 -15.17 11.30
CA PRO A 199 3.80 -15.54 12.59
C PRO A 199 2.80 -16.30 13.48
N ASP A 200 1.53 -15.94 13.38
CA ASP A 200 0.39 -16.60 13.99
C ASP A 200 -0.65 -16.88 12.89
N SER A 201 -1.13 -18.12 12.84
CA SER A 201 -2.18 -18.54 11.90
C SER A 201 -3.38 -17.57 11.89
N SER A 202 -3.78 -17.03 13.04
CA SER A 202 -4.92 -16.10 13.14
C SER A 202 -4.62 -14.64 12.76
N GLN A 203 -3.36 -14.30 12.45
CA GLN A 203 -2.89 -12.92 12.28
C GLN A 203 -3.65 -12.17 11.18
N ILE A 204 -3.85 -12.80 10.01
CA ILE A 204 -4.56 -12.15 8.89
C ILE A 204 -5.99 -11.71 9.27
N PHE A 205 -6.70 -12.52 10.06
CA PHE A 205 -8.05 -12.18 10.50
C PHE A 205 -8.02 -11.05 11.52
N LYS A 206 -7.08 -11.07 12.47
CA LYS A 206 -6.89 -9.98 13.44
C LYS A 206 -6.61 -8.66 12.73
N ASP A 207 -5.71 -8.67 11.75
CA ASP A 207 -5.36 -7.48 10.98
C ASP A 207 -6.53 -6.99 10.14
N LEU A 208 -7.21 -7.88 9.41
CA LEU A 208 -8.38 -7.51 8.61
C LEU A 208 -9.52 -6.94 9.46
N SER A 209 -9.80 -7.50 10.64
CA SER A 209 -10.82 -6.93 11.54
C SER A 209 -10.49 -5.49 11.93
N ILE A 210 -9.24 -5.21 12.30
CA ILE A 210 -8.81 -3.86 12.67
C ILE A 210 -8.86 -2.93 11.47
N MET A 211 -8.38 -3.38 10.31
CA MET A 211 -8.36 -2.62 9.07
C MET A 211 -9.77 -2.23 8.61
N LEU A 212 -10.72 -3.18 8.63
CA LEU A 212 -12.12 -2.93 8.28
C LEU A 212 -12.76 -1.89 9.20
N ARG A 213 -12.50 -1.98 10.51
CA ARG A 213 -13.02 -0.99 11.48
C ARG A 213 -12.39 0.38 11.26
N LEU A 214 -11.09 0.44 10.97
CA LEU A 214 -10.44 1.70 10.67
C LEU A 214 -11.00 2.32 9.38
N HIS A 215 -11.13 1.52 8.31
CA HIS A 215 -11.73 1.91 7.04
C HIS A 215 -13.17 2.41 7.22
N ALA A 216 -13.98 1.70 8.02
CA ALA A 216 -15.35 2.09 8.33
C ALA A 216 -15.40 3.45 9.07
N ARG A 217 -14.51 3.67 10.05
CA ARG A 217 -14.44 4.96 10.78
C ARG A 217 -13.95 6.09 9.88
N GLY A 218 -12.98 5.83 8.99
CA GLY A 218 -12.51 6.80 8.00
C GLY A 218 -13.63 7.24 7.06
N ASN A 219 -14.33 6.29 6.45
CA ASN A 219 -15.50 6.56 5.62
C ASN A 219 -16.63 7.26 6.39
N HIS A 220 -16.86 6.92 7.65
CA HIS A 220 -17.88 7.58 8.46
C HIS A 220 -17.57 9.07 8.67
N VAL A 221 -16.31 9.40 8.94
CA VAL A 221 -15.85 10.80 9.03
C VAL A 221 -16.10 11.53 7.70
N GLU A 222 -15.75 10.93 6.57
CA GLU A 222 -15.98 11.51 5.25
C GLU A 222 -17.46 11.75 4.96
N GLN A 223 -18.32 10.78 5.29
CA GLN A 223 -19.77 10.90 5.15
C GLN A 223 -20.35 12.03 6.00
N LEU A 224 -19.93 12.16 7.27
CA LEU A 224 -20.37 13.24 8.15
C LEU A 224 -19.96 14.61 7.63
N ILE A 225 -18.76 14.72 7.07
CA ILE A 225 -18.26 15.97 6.49
C ILE A 225 -18.99 16.33 5.20
N ALA A 226 -19.20 15.36 4.31
CA ALA A 226 -20.00 15.54 3.11
C ALA A 226 -21.44 15.99 3.45
N ALA A 227 -22.01 15.43 4.52
CA ALA A 227 -23.33 15.81 5.04
C ALA A 227 -23.35 17.15 5.81
N LYS A 228 -22.20 17.81 5.99
CA LYS A 228 -22.05 19.04 6.79
C LYS A 228 -22.63 18.89 8.20
N ALA A 229 -22.37 17.74 8.83
CA ALA A 229 -22.81 17.47 10.19
C ALA A 229 -22.23 18.48 11.20
N ASP A 230 -22.81 18.48 12.41
CA ASP A 230 -22.34 19.35 13.47
C ASP A 230 -20.85 19.11 13.80
N LYS A 231 -20.15 20.20 14.12
CA LYS A 231 -18.71 20.21 14.42
C LYS A 231 -18.35 19.24 15.56
N TYR A 232 -19.17 19.15 16.60
CA TYR A 232 -18.95 18.24 17.71
C TYR A 232 -19.04 16.79 17.25
N VAL A 233 -20.02 16.46 16.41
CA VAL A 233 -20.22 15.10 15.85
C VAL A 233 -19.02 14.67 15.01
N ILE A 234 -18.56 15.54 14.10
CA ILE A 234 -17.34 15.26 13.30
C ILE A 234 -16.12 15.07 14.19
N THR A 235 -16.01 15.86 15.27
CA THR A 235 -14.89 15.75 16.22
C THR A 235 -14.88 14.41 16.95
N GLN A 236 -16.05 13.92 17.40
CA GLN A 236 -16.17 12.61 18.03
C GLN A 236 -15.81 11.49 17.06
N ALA A 237 -16.34 11.51 15.83
CA ALA A 237 -16.01 10.51 14.82
C ALA A 237 -14.52 10.49 14.47
N MET A 238 -13.88 11.66 14.40
CA MET A 238 -12.43 11.76 14.20
C MET A 238 -11.66 11.18 15.39
N ALA A 239 -12.07 11.47 16.63
CA ALA A 239 -11.43 10.88 17.81
C ALA A 239 -11.53 9.34 17.79
N ASP A 240 -12.70 8.80 17.44
CA ASP A 240 -12.91 7.35 17.31
C ASP A 240 -12.03 6.72 16.22
N TYR A 241 -11.90 7.38 15.07
CA TYR A 241 -10.99 6.96 14.00
C TYR A 241 -9.55 6.86 14.50
N LEU A 242 -9.08 7.88 15.22
CA LEU A 242 -7.70 7.94 15.70
C LEU A 242 -7.41 6.93 16.81
N LEU A 243 -8.38 6.67 17.67
CA LEU A 243 -8.28 5.58 18.65
C LEU A 243 -8.08 4.22 17.95
N GLN A 244 -8.72 4.00 16.80
CA GLN A 244 -8.47 2.79 16.01
C GLN A 244 -7.09 2.76 15.36
N VAL A 245 -6.57 3.89 14.87
CA VAL A 245 -5.18 3.99 14.40
C VAL A 245 -4.21 3.61 15.52
N MET A 246 -4.39 4.17 16.72
CA MET A 246 -3.55 3.87 17.88
C MET A 246 -3.62 2.40 18.28
N LYS A 247 -4.83 1.81 18.26
CA LYS A 247 -5.03 0.39 18.53
C LYS A 247 -4.27 -0.47 17.51
N TRP A 248 -4.37 -0.15 16.23
CA TRP A 248 -3.65 -0.85 15.16
C TRP A 248 -2.14 -0.76 15.35
N GLN A 249 -1.61 0.44 15.63
CA GLN A 249 -0.19 0.67 15.87
C GLN A 249 0.33 -0.15 17.06
N LYS A 250 -0.44 -0.21 18.15
CA LYS A 250 -0.07 -0.97 19.34
C LYS A 250 -0.03 -2.47 19.08
N ILE A 251 -1.00 -2.99 18.32
CA ILE A 251 -1.08 -4.42 17.99
C ILE A 251 0.06 -4.83 17.05
N ASN A 252 0.44 -3.95 16.12
CA ASN A 252 1.46 -4.24 15.11
C ASN A 252 2.87 -3.74 15.46
N GLY A 253 3.08 -3.23 16.67
CA GLY A 253 4.40 -2.78 17.13
C GLY A 253 4.91 -1.47 16.52
N TYR A 254 4.04 -0.72 15.81
CA TYR A 254 4.35 0.61 15.29
C TYR A 254 4.12 1.73 16.31
N PHE A 255 3.56 1.42 17.49
CA PHE A 255 3.37 2.44 18.51
C PHE A 255 4.71 2.96 19.04
N GLY A 256 4.92 4.27 18.97
CA GLY A 256 6.16 4.91 19.42
C GLY A 256 7.34 4.78 18.47
N CYS A 257 7.16 4.29 17.23
CA CYS A 257 8.24 4.23 16.23
C CYS A 257 8.58 5.61 15.62
N TYR A 258 7.83 6.65 15.97
CA TYR A 258 8.07 8.04 15.57
C TYR A 258 8.60 8.82 16.78
N ASP A 259 9.92 8.96 16.86
CA ASP A 259 10.65 9.52 17.99
C ASP A 259 10.87 11.04 17.89
N ASP A 260 10.60 11.63 16.72
CA ASP A 260 10.78 13.05 16.44
C ASP A 260 9.49 13.72 15.91
N LYS A 261 9.48 15.06 15.95
CA LYS A 261 8.32 15.88 15.57
C LYS A 261 7.99 15.76 14.07
N GLU A 262 9.01 15.65 13.21
CA GLU A 262 8.86 15.54 11.76
C GLU A 262 8.44 14.13 11.34
N SER A 263 8.94 13.08 12.01
CA SER A 263 8.47 11.71 11.80
C SER A 263 7.02 11.54 12.26
N THR A 264 6.65 12.11 13.42
CA THR A 264 5.25 12.14 13.90
C THR A 264 4.32 12.87 12.93
N LYS A 265 4.75 14.03 12.41
CA LYS A 265 3.99 14.81 11.42
C LYS A 265 3.85 14.06 10.09
N ARG A 266 4.90 13.36 9.64
CA ARG A 266 4.84 12.53 8.43
C ARG A 266 3.86 11.38 8.62
N ALA A 267 4.01 10.62 9.70
CA ALA A 267 3.10 9.54 10.10
C ALA A 267 1.64 10.02 10.10
N TRP A 268 1.40 11.20 10.67
CA TRP A 268 0.08 11.80 10.69
C TRP A 268 -0.52 12.04 9.30
N ASN A 269 0.26 12.58 8.37
CA ASN A 269 -0.20 12.81 7.00
C ASN A 269 -0.58 11.49 6.30
N VAL A 270 0.03 10.38 6.70
CA VAL A 270 -0.32 9.02 6.25
C VAL A 270 -1.67 8.61 6.82
N PHE A 271 -1.77 8.61 8.15
CA PHE A 271 -2.95 8.10 8.85
C PHE A 271 -4.18 8.96 8.62
N THR A 272 -4.02 10.24 8.29
CA THR A 272 -5.13 11.10 7.87
C THR A 272 -5.30 11.16 6.36
N GLY A 273 -4.52 10.40 5.58
CA GLY A 273 -4.52 10.39 4.12
C GLY A 273 -5.89 10.07 3.51
N GLN A 274 -6.59 9.06 4.02
CA GLN A 274 -7.95 8.72 3.57
C GLN A 274 -8.93 9.88 3.83
N PRO A 275 -9.14 10.34 5.08
CA PRO A 275 -9.95 11.52 5.30
C PRO A 275 -9.17 12.81 5.10
N ARG A 276 -8.16 12.95 4.22
CA ARG A 276 -7.23 14.11 4.25
C ARG A 276 -7.93 15.43 4.00
N GLU A 277 -8.87 15.43 3.06
CA GLU A 277 -9.68 16.59 2.76
C GLU A 277 -10.63 16.91 3.92
N ALA A 278 -11.25 15.87 4.48
CA ALA A 278 -12.04 15.91 5.70
C ALA A 278 -11.26 16.46 6.91
N TRP A 279 -10.02 16.04 7.07
CA TRP A 279 -9.08 16.46 8.09
C TRP A 279 -8.65 17.91 7.91
N ASN A 280 -8.33 18.32 6.68
CA ASN A 280 -8.01 19.72 6.38
C ASN A 280 -9.19 20.64 6.69
N GLN A 281 -10.43 20.19 6.45
CA GLN A 281 -11.63 20.91 6.86
C GLN A 281 -11.77 20.91 8.39
N PHE A 282 -11.57 19.77 9.06
CA PHE A 282 -11.60 19.68 10.53
C PHE A 282 -10.59 20.62 11.22
N VAL A 283 -9.34 20.66 10.75
CA VAL A 283 -8.28 21.54 11.29
C VAL A 283 -8.66 23.00 11.12
N LYS A 284 -9.18 23.38 9.94
CA LYS A 284 -9.69 24.74 9.70
C LYS A 284 -10.81 25.11 10.66
N ILE A 285 -11.66 24.14 11.00
CA ILE A 285 -12.82 24.33 11.87
C ILE A 285 -12.41 24.40 13.36
N ASN A 286 -11.37 23.68 13.80
CA ASN A 286 -11.09 23.46 15.23
C ASN A 286 -9.82 24.09 15.80
N GLN A 287 -8.82 24.52 15.01
CA GLN A 287 -7.53 25.03 15.53
C GLN A 287 -6.82 24.08 16.54
N THR A 288 -7.14 22.78 16.57
CA THR A 288 -6.79 21.81 17.63
C THR A 288 -5.49 21.03 17.44
N THR A 289 -4.60 21.47 16.55
CA THR A 289 -3.37 20.72 16.17
C THR A 289 -2.48 20.31 17.36
N ASN A 290 -2.53 21.03 18.48
CA ASN A 290 -1.67 20.81 19.64
C ASN A 290 -2.10 19.63 20.54
N LEU A 291 -3.40 19.35 20.69
CA LEU A 291 -3.87 18.31 21.61
C LEU A 291 -3.47 16.91 21.14
N MET A 292 -3.40 16.70 19.82
CA MET A 292 -3.19 15.37 19.25
C MET A 292 -1.71 15.01 19.04
N LEU A 293 -0.86 16.01 18.80
CA LEU A 293 0.60 15.82 18.91
C LEU A 293 1.00 15.35 20.31
N HIS A 294 0.25 15.78 21.34
CA HIS A 294 0.45 15.30 22.70
C HIS A 294 0.02 13.82 22.87
N TYR A 295 -1.15 13.43 22.35
CA TYR A 295 -1.64 12.04 22.43
C TYR A 295 -0.72 11.01 21.75
N LEU A 296 -0.17 11.32 20.57
CA LEU A 296 0.73 10.41 19.86
C LEU A 296 2.09 10.27 20.54
N LYS A 297 2.59 11.36 21.14
CA LYS A 297 3.89 11.37 21.79
C LYS A 297 3.87 10.71 23.16
N HIS A 298 2.76 10.82 23.88
CA HIS A 298 2.68 10.43 25.28
C HIS A 298 1.76 9.23 25.55
N GLY A 299 0.92 8.84 24.59
CA GLY A 299 0.13 7.61 24.70
C GLY A 299 -0.68 7.53 25.99
N CYS A 300 -1.45 8.59 26.29
CA CYS A 300 -2.12 8.81 27.58
C CYS A 300 -1.14 8.87 28.78
#